data_AF-G4XTD5-F1
#
_entry.id   AF-G4XTD5-F1
#
_cell.length_a   1.000
_cell.length_b   1.000
_cell.length_c   1.000
_cell.angle_alpha   90.00
_cell.angle_beta   90.00
_cell.angle_gamma   90.00
#
_symmetry.space_group_name_H-M   'P 1'
#
loop_
_entity.id
_entity.type
_entity.pdbx_description
1 polymer ?
#
loop_
_entity_poly.entity_id
_entity_poly.type
_entity_poly.pdbx_seq_one_letter_code
_entity_poly.pdbx_strand_id
1 'polypeptide(L)'
;MPNTPSAVGDAATVFTLGEKATTEDGELISQLFGAIGKVWRADEKLFDAVTGLSGSGPAYIFLAIEALADGGVAAGLPRELALGLASQTVLGAASMVKGMAKHPGQLKDDVASPGGTTIAGIHELEKAGFRGILMNAVVS
;
A
#
# COMPACT_ATOMS: atom_id res chain seq x y z
N MET A 1 11.57 -11.17 4.80
CA MET A 1 10.26 -11.25 4.14
C MET A 1 10.09 -10.08 3.17
N PRO A 2 10.41 -10.26 1.88
CA PRO A 2 10.05 -9.33 0.81
C PRO A 2 8.59 -9.55 0.36
N ASN A 3 8.14 -8.79 -0.64
CA ASN A 3 6.85 -8.98 -1.31
C ASN A 3 6.98 -8.82 -2.84
N THR A 4 5.90 -9.16 -3.57
CA THR A 4 5.90 -9.28 -5.04
C THR A 4 6.30 -8.01 -5.83
N PRO A 5 6.07 -6.76 -5.36
CA PRO A 5 6.62 -5.56 -5.98
C PRO A 5 8.16 -5.52 -6.11
N SER A 6 8.89 -6.47 -5.52
CA SER A 6 10.32 -6.66 -5.80
C SER A 6 10.65 -6.78 -7.29
N ALA A 7 9.73 -7.31 -8.10
CA ALA A 7 9.90 -7.43 -9.55
C ALA A 7 10.07 -6.09 -10.27
N VAL A 8 9.63 -4.99 -9.65
CA VAL A 8 9.71 -3.62 -10.20
C VAL A 8 10.55 -2.68 -9.32
N GLY A 9 11.30 -3.23 -8.35
CA GLY A 9 12.18 -2.44 -7.48
C GLY A 9 11.48 -1.67 -6.35
N ASP A 10 10.20 -1.97 -6.07
CA ASP A 10 9.41 -1.30 -5.02
C ASP A 10 8.99 -2.28 -3.90
N ALA A 11 9.84 -3.26 -3.59
CA ALA A 11 9.58 -4.19 -2.49
C ALA A 11 9.40 -3.46 -1.14
N ALA A 12 8.50 -3.99 -0.31
CA ALA A 12 8.51 -3.76 1.13
C ALA A 12 9.07 -5.00 1.82
N THR A 13 10.31 -4.89 2.32
CA THR A 13 11.03 -6.01 2.93
C THR A 13 11.21 -5.79 4.43
N VAL A 14 10.86 -6.79 5.23
CA VAL A 14 11.20 -6.81 6.67
C VAL A 14 12.13 -7.97 6.96
N PHE A 15 13.19 -7.75 7.73
CA PHE A 15 14.07 -8.83 8.21
C PHE A 15 14.25 -8.78 9.73
N THR A 16 14.72 -9.89 10.27
CA THR A 16 15.15 -10.02 11.66
C THR A 16 16.52 -10.66 11.69
N LEU A 17 17.28 -10.45 12.77
CA LEU A 17 18.60 -11.06 12.95
C LEU A 17 18.46 -12.22 13.93
N GLY A 18 18.94 -13.39 13.53
CA GLY A 18 19.09 -14.51 14.44
C GLY A 18 20.19 -14.26 15.47
N GLU A 19 20.26 -15.09 16.51
CA GLU A 19 21.14 -14.89 17.68
C GLU A 19 22.63 -14.71 17.34
N LYS A 20 23.09 -15.28 16.22
CA LYS A 20 24.49 -15.25 15.78
C LYS A 20 24.77 -14.23 14.68
N ALA A 21 23.75 -13.58 14.14
CA ALA A 21 23.92 -12.61 13.07
C ALA A 21 24.41 -11.28 13.64
N THR A 22 25.43 -10.71 13.02
CA THR A 22 26.04 -9.46 13.49
C THR A 22 25.33 -8.24 12.92
N THR A 23 25.73 -7.06 13.39
CA THR A 23 25.25 -5.79 12.82
C THR A 23 25.66 -5.67 11.35
N GLU A 24 26.88 -6.10 11.01
CA GLU A 24 27.42 -6.08 9.65
C GLU A 24 26.65 -7.00 8.71
N ASP A 25 26.22 -8.19 9.18
CA ASP A 25 25.30 -9.05 8.42
C ASP A 25 23.99 -8.31 8.13
N GLY A 26 23.45 -7.61 9.12
CA GLY A 26 22.22 -6.80 8.97
C GLY A 26 22.37 -5.65 7.99
N GLU A 27 23.52 -4.97 7.97
CA GLU A 27 23.83 -3.92 7.00
C GLU A 27 23.95 -4.48 5.58
N LEU A 28 24.62 -5.63 5.42
CA LEU A 28 24.72 -6.34 4.14
C LEU A 28 23.34 -6.70 3.59
N ILE A 29 22.47 -7.27 4.43
CA ILE A 29 21.08 -7.60 4.05
C ILE A 29 20.29 -6.33 3.71
N SER A 30 20.47 -5.26 4.46
CA SER A 30 19.80 -3.98 4.19
C SER A 30 20.23 -3.39 2.84
N GLN A 31 21.51 -3.49 2.49
CA GLN A 31 22.01 -3.05 1.18
C GLN A 31 21.46 -3.94 0.04
N LEU A 32 21.51 -5.26 0.22
CA LEU A 32 21.07 -6.23 -0.79
C LEU A 32 19.57 -6.05 -1.12
N PHE A 33 18.70 -6.06 -0.10
CA PHE A 33 17.26 -5.87 -0.32
C PHE A 33 16.90 -4.42 -0.60
N GLY A 34 17.75 -3.46 -0.23
CA GLY A 34 17.61 -2.05 -0.60
C GLY A 34 17.72 -1.82 -2.10
N ALA A 35 18.39 -2.72 -2.84
CA ALA A 35 18.46 -2.66 -4.31
C ALA A 35 17.11 -2.95 -4.99
N ILE A 36 16.18 -3.61 -4.30
CA ILE A 36 14.86 -4.00 -4.85
C ILE A 36 13.70 -3.33 -4.14
N GLY A 37 13.95 -2.36 -3.24
CA GLY A 37 12.91 -1.64 -2.53
C GLY A 37 13.35 -1.06 -1.20
N LYS A 38 12.43 -1.03 -0.24
CA LYS A 38 12.67 -0.53 1.11
C LYS A 38 12.76 -1.67 2.11
N VAL A 39 13.65 -1.50 3.09
CA VAL A 39 13.99 -2.51 4.08
C VAL A 39 13.78 -1.97 5.48
N TRP A 40 13.16 -2.77 6.34
CA TRP A 40 13.03 -2.50 7.77
C TRP A 40 13.50 -3.71 8.57
N ARG A 41 14.01 -3.45 9.78
CA ARG A 41 14.31 -4.48 10.77
C ARG A 41 13.18 -4.54 11.79
N ALA A 42 12.74 -5.74 12.15
CA ALA A 42 11.71 -5.95 13.17
C ALA A 42 11.98 -7.22 13.99
N ASP A 43 11.29 -7.33 15.14
CA ASP A 43 11.29 -8.55 15.95
C ASP A 43 10.58 -9.68 15.19
N GLU A 44 11.09 -10.91 15.30
CA GLU A 44 10.54 -12.10 14.63
C GLU A 44 9.07 -12.34 14.96
N LYS A 45 8.64 -12.06 16.21
CA LYS A 45 7.25 -12.18 16.65
C LYS A 45 6.25 -11.32 15.86
N LEU A 46 6.71 -10.35 15.07
CA LEU A 46 5.88 -9.48 14.25
C LEU A 46 5.67 -10.03 12.83
N PHE A 47 6.31 -11.14 12.46
CA PHE A 47 6.33 -11.60 11.07
C PHE A 47 4.98 -12.10 10.56
N ASP A 48 4.10 -12.61 11.42
CA ASP A 48 2.73 -12.95 11.05
C ASP A 48 1.95 -11.68 10.62
N ALA A 49 2.07 -10.60 11.40
CA ALA A 49 1.45 -9.32 11.08
C ALA A 49 2.07 -8.66 9.83
N VAL A 50 3.40 -8.74 9.67
CA VAL A 50 4.09 -8.30 8.45
C VAL A 50 3.58 -9.09 7.24
N THR A 51 3.34 -10.39 7.39
CA THR A 51 2.82 -11.23 6.32
C THR A 51 1.43 -10.79 5.89
N GLY A 52 0.50 -10.64 6.83
CA GLY A 52 -0.86 -10.18 6.55
C GLY A 52 -0.91 -8.78 5.93
N LEU A 53 0.05 -7.91 6.28
CA LEU A 53 0.11 -6.54 5.77
C LEU A 53 0.88 -6.41 4.45
N SER A 54 2.19 -6.66 4.43
CA SER A 54 3.05 -6.37 3.27
C SER A 54 3.22 -7.57 2.35
N GLY A 55 3.12 -8.80 2.87
CA GLY A 55 3.15 -10.02 2.07
C GLY A 55 1.89 -10.17 1.22
N SER A 56 0.73 -10.14 1.87
CA SER A 56 -0.59 -10.28 1.25
C SER A 56 -1.14 -8.96 0.69
N GLY A 57 -0.71 -7.82 1.23
CA GLY A 57 -1.17 -6.48 0.86
C GLY A 57 -1.24 -6.17 -0.64
N PRO A 58 -0.25 -6.55 -1.47
CA PRO A 58 -0.33 -6.34 -2.91
C PRO A 58 -1.62 -6.89 -3.53
N ALA A 59 -2.13 -8.03 -3.07
CA ALA A 59 -3.38 -8.60 -3.58
C ALA A 59 -4.58 -7.69 -3.27
N TYR A 60 -4.64 -7.10 -2.08
CA TYR A 60 -5.71 -6.18 -1.68
C TYR A 60 -5.71 -4.92 -2.56
N ILE A 61 -4.51 -4.44 -2.89
CA ILE A 61 -4.33 -3.28 -3.77
C ILE A 61 -4.68 -3.62 -5.22
N PHE A 62 -4.38 -4.83 -5.71
CA PHE A 62 -4.82 -5.25 -7.04
C PHE A 62 -6.34 -5.28 -7.15
N LEU A 63 -7.04 -5.82 -6.13
CA LEU A 63 -8.51 -5.75 -6.07
C LEU A 63 -9.01 -4.30 -6.08
N ALA A 64 -8.36 -3.39 -5.34
CA ALA A 64 -8.75 -1.99 -5.33
C ALA A 64 -8.55 -1.31 -6.70
N ILE A 65 -7.45 -1.58 -7.41
CA ILE A 65 -7.20 -1.05 -8.76
C ILE A 65 -8.26 -1.57 -9.74
N GLU A 66 -8.57 -2.86 -9.70
CA GLU A 66 -9.60 -3.48 -10.54
C GLU A 66 -10.98 -2.86 -10.26
N ALA A 67 -11.38 -2.76 -8.99
CA ALA A 67 -12.65 -2.18 -8.59
C ALA A 67 -12.77 -0.68 -8.95
N LEU A 68 -11.69 0.08 -8.85
CA LEU A 68 -11.66 1.49 -9.29
C LEU A 68 -11.83 1.59 -10.81
N ALA A 69 -11.17 0.73 -11.58
CA ALA A 69 -11.33 0.67 -13.03
C ALA A 69 -12.77 0.29 -13.41
N ASP A 70 -13.37 -0.69 -12.74
CA ASP A 70 -14.77 -1.06 -12.89
C ASP A 70 -15.72 0.08 -12.57
N GLY A 71 -15.47 0.81 -11.48
CA GLY A 71 -16.21 2.02 -11.13
C GLY A 71 -16.10 3.11 -12.21
N GLY A 72 -14.91 3.28 -12.80
CA GLY A 72 -14.70 4.19 -13.94
C GLY A 72 -15.50 3.77 -15.17
N VAL A 73 -15.55 2.48 -15.50
CA VAL A 73 -16.38 1.96 -16.60
C VAL A 73 -17.87 2.14 -16.31
N ALA A 74 -18.32 1.87 -15.09
CA ALA A 74 -19.69 2.11 -14.67
C ALA A 74 -20.07 3.60 -14.76
N ALA A 75 -19.11 4.50 -14.59
CA ALA A 75 -19.27 5.94 -14.79
C ALA A 75 -19.13 6.38 -16.27
N GLY A 76 -18.91 5.45 -17.21
CA GLY A 76 -18.91 5.71 -18.65
C GLY A 76 -17.52 5.81 -19.31
N LEU A 77 -16.43 5.50 -18.61
CA LEU A 77 -15.09 5.51 -19.20
C LEU A 77 -14.81 4.25 -20.04
N PRO A 78 -14.00 4.36 -21.11
CA PRO A 78 -13.42 3.18 -21.77
C PRO A 78 -12.54 2.37 -20.81
N ARG A 79 -12.60 1.04 -20.91
CA ARG A 79 -11.88 0.10 -20.02
C ARG A 79 -10.38 0.39 -19.92
N GLU A 80 -9.71 0.59 -21.04
CA GLU A 80 -8.26 0.84 -21.08
C GLU A 80 -7.89 2.11 -20.31
N LEU A 81 -8.62 3.21 -20.57
CA LEU A 81 -8.42 4.48 -19.87
C LEU A 81 -8.71 4.34 -18.36
N ALA A 82 -9.80 3.67 -17.99
CA ALA A 82 -10.19 3.48 -16.60
C ALA A 82 -9.10 2.72 -15.80
N LEU A 83 -8.54 1.66 -16.39
CA LEU A 83 -7.47 0.87 -15.77
C LEU A 83 -6.17 1.67 -15.64
N GLY A 84 -5.78 2.41 -16.69
CA GLY A 84 -4.61 3.28 -16.67
C GLY A 84 -4.72 4.36 -15.59
N LEU A 85 -5.87 5.03 -15.50
CA LEU A 85 -6.14 6.03 -14.46
C LEU A 85 -6.12 5.41 -13.06
N ALA A 86 -6.83 4.31 -12.83
CA ALA A 86 -6.89 3.65 -11.53
C ALA A 86 -5.49 3.27 -11.02
N SER A 87 -4.68 2.64 -11.88
CA SER A 87 -3.31 2.22 -11.54
C SER A 87 -2.42 3.41 -11.19
N GLN A 88 -2.46 4.46 -12.02
CA GLN A 88 -1.66 5.67 -11.81
C GLN A 88 -2.11 6.48 -10.58
N THR A 89 -3.42 6.52 -10.30
CA THR A 89 -3.99 7.17 -9.11
C THR A 89 -3.48 6.51 -7.83
N VAL A 90 -3.51 5.17 -7.77
CA VAL A 90 -3.00 4.42 -6.61
C VAL A 90 -1.50 4.66 -6.43
N LEU A 91 -0.71 4.58 -7.50
CA LEU A 91 0.74 4.86 -7.46
C LEU A 91 1.03 6.28 -6.95
N GLY A 92 0.33 7.29 -7.48
CA GLY A 92 0.50 8.68 -7.09
C GLY A 92 0.17 8.92 -5.62
N ALA A 93 -0.96 8.39 -5.14
CA ALA A 93 -1.36 8.52 -3.74
C ALA A 93 -0.35 7.88 -2.78
N ALA A 94 0.11 6.65 -3.08
CA ALA A 94 1.14 5.97 -2.29
C ALA A 94 2.47 6.75 -2.30
N SER A 95 2.85 7.31 -3.44
CA SER A 95 4.07 8.13 -3.59
C SER A 95 3.99 9.40 -2.74
N MET A 96 2.83 10.05 -2.66
CA MET A 96 2.63 11.22 -1.79
C MET A 96 2.78 10.87 -0.31
N VAL A 97 2.19 9.75 0.13
CA VAL A 97 2.35 9.27 1.53
C VAL A 97 3.82 9.01 1.85
N LYS A 98 4.54 8.35 0.94
CA LYS A 98 5.98 8.04 1.09
C LYS A 98 6.86 9.29 1.09
N GLY A 99 6.55 10.28 0.25
CA GLY A 99 7.44 11.42 -0.02
C GLY A 99 7.18 12.68 0.81
N MET A 100 5.95 12.91 1.29
CA MET A 100 5.55 14.20 1.87
C MET A 100 5.61 14.26 3.40
N ALA A 101 5.93 13.15 4.08
CA ALA A 101 5.97 13.05 5.55
C ALA A 101 4.70 13.59 6.26
N LYS A 102 3.55 13.54 5.58
CA LYS A 102 2.24 13.94 6.11
C LYS A 102 1.46 12.70 6.54
N HIS A 103 0.67 12.84 7.61
CA HIS A 103 -0.29 11.81 8.00
C HIS A 103 -1.32 11.58 6.86
N PRO A 104 -1.72 10.33 6.54
CA PRO A 104 -2.69 10.06 5.47
C PRO A 104 -4.03 10.79 5.66
N GLY A 105 -4.44 11.04 6.90
CA GLY A 105 -5.62 11.85 7.21
C GLY A 105 -5.50 13.29 6.69
N GLN A 106 -4.34 13.92 6.84
CA GLN A 106 -4.08 15.27 6.32
C GLN A 106 -4.08 15.28 4.79
N LEU A 107 -3.43 14.29 4.14
CA LEU A 107 -3.43 14.19 2.68
C LEU A 107 -4.85 14.01 2.12
N LYS A 108 -5.69 13.24 2.82
CA LYS A 108 -7.12 13.07 2.51
C LYS A 108 -7.88 14.40 2.68
N ASP A 109 -7.62 15.16 3.75
CA ASP A 109 -8.23 16.48 3.97
C ASP A 109 -7.80 17.49 2.90
N ASP A 110 -6.52 17.49 2.50
CA ASP A 110 -5.94 18.40 1.49
C ASP A 110 -6.64 18.28 0.11
N VAL A 111 -7.26 17.12 -0.20
CA VAL A 111 -7.96 16.85 -1.47
C VAL A 111 -9.49 16.84 -1.37
N ALA A 112 -10.04 16.95 -0.16
CA ALA A 112 -11.47 16.87 0.11
C ALA A 112 -12.09 18.28 0.22
N SER A 113 -12.31 18.92 -0.92
CA SER A 113 -12.97 20.24 -0.94
C SER A 113 -14.40 20.18 -0.37
N PRO A 114 -14.86 21.23 0.35
CA PRO A 114 -16.21 21.29 0.90
C PRO A 114 -17.28 21.10 -0.18
N GLY A 115 -18.15 20.09 -0.01
CA GLY A 115 -19.21 19.76 -0.97
C GLY A 115 -18.72 19.20 -2.33
N GLY A 116 -17.42 18.93 -2.47
CA GLY A 116 -16.82 18.42 -3.70
C GLY A 116 -17.06 16.93 -3.96
N THR A 117 -16.64 16.47 -5.13
CA THR A 117 -16.74 15.07 -5.54
C THR A 117 -15.95 14.13 -4.65
N THR A 118 -14.77 14.54 -4.18
CA THR A 118 -13.92 13.73 -3.31
C THR A 118 -14.60 13.40 -1.98
N ILE A 119 -15.21 14.38 -1.31
CA ILE A 119 -15.86 14.15 -0.02
C ILE A 119 -17.14 13.31 -0.16
N ALA A 120 -17.85 13.42 -1.30
CA ALA A 120 -18.96 12.54 -1.63
C ALA A 120 -18.50 11.08 -1.78
N GLY A 121 -17.40 10.82 -2.49
CA GLY A 121 -16.81 9.48 -2.61
C GLY A 121 -16.32 8.93 -1.27
N ILE A 122 -15.62 9.74 -0.47
CA ILE A 122 -15.19 9.35 0.89
C ILE A 122 -16.39 8.96 1.75
N HIS A 123 -17.49 9.72 1.69
CA HIS A 123 -18.69 9.42 2.45
C HIS A 123 -19.27 8.03 2.12
N GLU A 124 -19.31 7.63 0.86
CA GLU A 124 -19.75 6.27 0.47
C GLU A 124 -18.81 5.18 1.00
N LEU A 125 -17.50 5.41 0.96
CA LEU A 125 -16.53 4.47 1.54
C LEU A 125 -16.69 4.31 3.06
N GLU A 126 -16.94 5.40 3.78
CA GLU A 126 -17.16 5.35 5.23
C GLU A 126 -18.49 4.67 5.58
N LYS A 127 -19.57 4.91 4.81
CA LYS A 127 -20.86 4.19 4.98
C LYS A 127 -20.70 2.69 4.84
N ALA A 128 -19.87 2.24 3.89
CA ALA A 128 -19.59 0.82 3.67
C ALA A 128 -18.59 0.22 4.68
N GLY A 129 -18.03 1.04 5.59
CA GLY A 129 -17.05 0.57 6.57
C GLY A 129 -15.70 0.20 5.95
N PHE A 130 -15.29 0.86 4.87
CA PHE A 130 -14.10 0.53 4.08
C PHE A 130 -12.83 0.33 4.92
N ARG A 131 -12.59 1.20 5.92
CA ARG A 131 -11.44 1.08 6.82
C ARG A 131 -11.44 -0.24 7.59
N GLY A 132 -12.61 -0.61 8.12
CA GLY A 132 -12.79 -1.87 8.86
C GLY A 132 -12.58 -3.09 7.98
N ILE A 133 -13.05 -3.05 6.72
CA ILE A 133 -12.84 -4.13 5.75
C ILE A 133 -11.34 -4.38 5.51
N LEU A 134 -10.56 -3.31 5.29
CA LEU A 134 -9.11 -3.43 5.11
C LEU A 134 -8.40 -3.92 6.38
N MET A 135 -8.80 -3.43 7.56
CA MET A 135 -8.26 -3.89 8.84
C MET A 135 -8.52 -5.39 9.04
N ASN A 136 -9.75 -5.85 8.76
CA ASN A 136 -10.11 -7.26 8.89
C ASN A 136 -9.29 -8.15 7.95
N ALA A 137 -9.02 -7.71 6.71
CA ALA A 137 -8.19 -8.45 5.77
C ALA A 137 -6.71 -8.59 6.21
N VAL A 138 -6.20 -7.67 7.02
CA VAL A 138 -4.83 -7.77 7.56
C VAL A 138 -4.77 -8.69 8.78
N VAL A 139 -5.86 -8.73 9.57
CA VAL A 139 -5.94 -9.49 10.83
C VAL A 139 -6.41 -10.95 10.62
N SER A 140 -6.98 -11.26 9.45
CA SER A 140 -7.56 -12.58 9.13
C SER A 140 -6.56 -13.73 9.10
#